data_AF-A0AA40BSC2-F1
#
_entry.id   AF-A0AA40BSC2-F1
#
_cell.length_a   1.000
_cell.length_b   1.000
_cell.length_c   1.000
_cell.angle_alpha   90.00
_cell.angle_beta   90.00
_cell.angle_gamma   90.00
#
_symmetry.space_group_name_H-M   'P 1'
#
loop_
_entity.id
_entity.type
_entity.pdbx_description
1 polymer ?
#
loop_
_entity_poly.entity_id
_entity_poly.type
_entity_poly.pdbx_seq_one_letter_code
_entity_poly.pdbx_strand_id
1 'polypeptide(L)'
;MRQNNTNYLKVLYQQPLSFTTYFSISLPLIKMIPSPTPVLILLSLPLSILAQKTPLENLVLADCGIGLGHNGGSTSREMIYYDGNVWTGNGLDTYRPKMMVNVPWTGAYPWGQKGGVSATMPNGDVFTVHINPNIKDPGAAGDAWHKYELDKPLKCYSYHRDKLYRLDDGKWCSSAYVCNHRGKPYVAPNEGKCDAL
;
A
#
# COMPACT_ATOMS: atom_id res chain seq x y z
N MET A 1 28.22 37.04 25.56
CA MET A 1 27.48 36.63 26.77
C MET A 1 27.77 35.16 27.02
N ARG A 2 28.39 34.84 28.16
CA ARG A 2 28.69 33.47 28.60
C ARG A 2 27.45 32.89 29.30
N GLN A 3 27.13 31.61 29.07
CA GLN A 3 26.29 30.85 29.98
C GLN A 3 27.02 29.55 30.35
N ASN A 4 27.50 29.52 31.60
CA ASN A 4 27.77 28.31 32.37
C ASN A 4 26.57 28.09 33.29
N ASN A 5 26.06 26.87 33.38
CA ASN A 5 25.86 26.17 34.66
C ASN A 5 25.28 24.75 34.45
N THR A 6 26.17 23.78 34.63
CA THR A 6 26.09 22.64 35.56
C THR A 6 24.72 22.19 36.06
N ASN A 7 24.39 20.90 35.88
CA ASN A 7 24.10 20.00 36.99
C ASN A 7 24.17 18.52 36.56
N TYR A 8 25.13 17.81 37.13
CA TYR A 8 25.27 16.35 37.14
C TYR A 8 24.43 15.79 38.31
N LEU A 9 23.67 14.72 38.08
CA LEU A 9 23.26 13.81 39.14
C LEU A 9 23.18 12.38 38.61
N LYS A 10 24.16 11.57 39.02
CA LYS A 10 24.15 10.11 39.03
C LYS A 10 23.09 9.63 40.02
N VAL A 11 22.32 8.60 39.69
CA VAL A 11 21.85 7.61 40.66
C VAL A 11 22.01 6.21 40.07
N LEU A 12 22.53 5.34 40.92
CA LEU A 12 23.00 3.97 40.73
C LEU A 12 21.87 2.96 40.96
N TYR A 13 22.04 1.77 40.35
CA TYR A 13 21.70 0.42 40.83
C TYR A 13 20.27 0.10 41.32
N GLN A 14 19.64 -0.98 40.84
CA GLN A 14 19.77 -2.37 41.35
C GLN A 14 18.71 -3.28 40.69
N GLN A 15 19.04 -4.55 40.47
CA GLN A 15 18.20 -5.61 39.87
C GLN A 15 17.33 -6.35 40.93
N PRO A 16 16.74 -7.55 40.67
CA PRO A 16 15.31 -7.82 40.75
C PRO A 16 14.89 -8.65 41.98
N LEU A 17 13.60 -8.69 42.31
CA LEU A 17 13.06 -9.69 43.24
C LEU A 17 11.74 -10.26 42.72
N SER A 18 11.76 -11.56 42.47
CA SER A 18 10.62 -12.45 42.34
C SER A 18 10.01 -12.71 43.72
N PHE A 19 8.68 -12.61 43.84
CA PHE A 19 7.93 -13.17 44.95
C PHE A 19 6.60 -13.75 44.46
N THR A 20 6.49 -15.07 44.57
CA THR A 20 5.26 -15.86 44.51
C THR A 20 4.45 -15.63 45.77
N THR A 21 3.18 -15.27 45.66
CA THR A 21 2.18 -15.51 46.72
C THR A 21 0.83 -15.85 46.09
N TYR A 22 0.28 -16.98 46.52
CA TYR A 22 -1.05 -17.47 46.19
C TYR A 22 -2.08 -16.70 47.03
N PHE A 23 -3.09 -16.11 46.37
CA PHE A 23 -4.29 -15.60 47.04
C PHE A 23 -5.48 -16.48 46.66
N SER A 24 -5.98 -17.26 47.62
CA SER A 24 -7.27 -17.95 47.50
C SER A 24 -8.39 -16.94 47.75
N ILE A 25 -9.21 -16.67 46.74
CA ILE A 25 -10.44 -15.89 46.88
C ILE A 25 -11.60 -16.88 46.97
N SER A 26 -12.25 -16.91 48.12
CA SER A 26 -13.51 -17.61 48.34
C SER A 26 -14.62 -16.83 47.60
N LEU A 27 -15.29 -17.45 46.62
CA LEU A 27 -16.47 -16.87 45.99
C LEU A 27 -17.69 -17.03 46.91
N PRO A 28 -18.46 -15.98 47.20
CA PRO A 28 -19.79 -16.15 47.76
C PRO A 28 -20.74 -16.74 46.71
N LEU A 29 -21.57 -17.66 47.17
CA LEU A 29 -22.68 -18.29 46.46
C LEU A 29 -23.68 -17.21 46.00
N ILE A 30 -23.66 -16.87 44.71
CA ILE A 30 -24.63 -15.95 44.10
C ILE A 30 -25.94 -16.72 43.89
N LYS A 31 -26.98 -16.34 44.63
CA LYS A 31 -28.37 -16.74 44.36
C LYS A 31 -28.79 -16.22 42.99
N MET A 32 -29.10 -17.12 42.07
CA MET A 32 -29.73 -16.81 40.79
C MET A 32 -31.17 -16.32 41.02
N ILE A 33 -31.44 -15.08 40.65
CA ILE A 33 -32.81 -14.55 40.47
C ILE A 33 -33.04 -14.51 38.95
N PRO A 34 -34.09 -15.16 38.41
CA PRO A 34 -34.39 -15.08 36.99
C PRO A 34 -35.06 -13.73 36.68
N SER A 35 -34.34 -12.86 35.98
CA SER A 35 -34.88 -11.66 35.34
C SER A 35 -35.10 -11.96 33.85
N PRO A 36 -36.26 -11.65 33.25
CA PRO A 36 -36.47 -11.82 31.83
C PRO A 36 -35.80 -10.65 31.08
N THR A 37 -34.50 -10.76 30.82
CA THR A 37 -33.82 -9.86 29.87
C THR A 37 -34.17 -10.26 28.44
N PRO A 38 -34.69 -9.37 27.60
CA PRO A 38 -34.86 -9.65 26.18
C PRO A 38 -33.47 -9.86 25.55
N VAL A 39 -33.26 -11.06 25.02
CA VAL A 39 -32.06 -11.40 24.23
C VAL A 39 -32.13 -10.62 22.92
N LEU A 40 -31.41 -9.51 22.85
CA LEU A 40 -31.21 -8.77 21.61
C LEU A 40 -30.23 -9.57 20.74
N ILE A 41 -30.75 -10.42 19.87
CA ILE A 41 -29.95 -11.13 18.87
C ILE A 41 -29.46 -10.09 17.86
N LEU A 42 -28.23 -9.59 18.03
CA LEU A 42 -27.53 -8.88 16.96
C LEU A 42 -27.27 -9.90 15.84
N LEU A 43 -28.12 -9.87 14.81
CA LEU A 43 -27.84 -10.47 13.51
C LEU A 43 -26.60 -9.76 12.95
N SER A 44 -25.42 -10.31 13.21
CA SER A 44 -24.22 -10.01 12.44
C SER A 44 -24.45 -10.53 11.03
N LEU A 45 -25.01 -9.70 10.15
CA LEU A 45 -25.03 -9.99 8.72
C LEU A 45 -23.57 -10.17 8.28
N PRO A 46 -23.16 -11.34 7.75
CA PRO A 46 -21.91 -11.41 7.05
C PRO A 46 -22.05 -10.50 5.84
N LEU A 47 -21.35 -9.35 5.86
CA LEU A 47 -21.12 -8.56 4.66
C LEU A 47 -20.35 -9.46 3.71
N SER A 48 -21.06 -10.17 2.85
CA SER A 48 -20.48 -10.80 1.68
C SER A 48 -19.96 -9.67 0.80
N ILE A 49 -18.68 -9.36 0.95
CA ILE A 49 -17.96 -8.45 0.06
C ILE A 49 -18.01 -9.14 -1.31
N LEU A 50 -18.89 -8.65 -2.18
CA LEU A 50 -19.01 -9.14 -3.54
C LEU A 50 -17.66 -8.90 -4.20
N ALA A 51 -16.95 -9.96 -4.59
CA ALA A 51 -15.76 -9.83 -5.43
C ALA A 51 -16.20 -9.20 -6.75
N GLN A 52 -15.97 -7.90 -6.91
CA GLN A 52 -16.34 -7.16 -8.10
C GLN A 52 -15.34 -7.52 -9.18
N LYS A 53 -15.80 -8.17 -10.25
CA LYS A 53 -14.93 -8.52 -11.38
C LYS A 53 -14.45 -7.24 -12.06
N THR A 54 -13.14 -6.98 -12.00
CA THR A 54 -12.48 -5.76 -12.51
C THR A 54 -11.47 -6.09 -13.62
N PRO A 55 -11.92 -6.62 -14.78
CA PRO A 55 -11.03 -7.16 -15.80
C PRO A 55 -10.15 -6.10 -16.49
N LEU A 56 -10.50 -4.81 -16.32
CA LEU A 56 -9.78 -3.68 -16.91
C LEU A 56 -8.94 -2.91 -15.89
N GLU A 57 -8.85 -3.39 -14.65
CA GLU A 57 -8.11 -2.67 -13.61
C GLU A 57 -6.62 -2.56 -13.92
N ASN A 58 -6.04 -1.48 -13.41
CA ASN A 58 -4.61 -1.26 -13.44
C ASN A 58 -4.17 -0.79 -12.06
N LEU A 59 -3.21 -1.52 -11.49
CA LEU A 59 -2.45 -1.10 -10.32
C LEU A 59 -1.11 -0.55 -10.81
N VAL A 60 -0.89 0.75 -10.65
CA VAL A 60 0.32 1.44 -11.08
C VAL A 60 1.20 1.72 -9.86
N LEU A 61 2.45 1.30 -9.93
CA LEU A 61 3.48 1.64 -8.96
C LEU A 61 4.20 2.88 -9.49
N ALA A 62 4.17 3.97 -8.74
CA ALA A 62 4.61 5.28 -9.21
C ALA A 62 5.69 5.88 -8.31
N ASP A 63 6.70 6.46 -8.94
CA ASP A 63 7.76 7.22 -8.29
C ASP A 63 7.49 8.73 -8.46
N CYS A 64 7.41 9.45 -7.34
CA CYS A 64 7.00 10.84 -7.34
C CYS A 64 8.09 11.78 -6.82
N GLY A 65 8.22 12.93 -7.47
CA GLY A 65 9.30 13.88 -7.20
C GLY A 65 10.69 13.31 -7.54
N ILE A 66 10.80 12.57 -8.64
CA ILE A 66 12.09 12.11 -9.17
C ILE A 66 12.99 13.33 -9.39
N GLY A 67 14.27 13.21 -9.05
CA GLY A 67 15.25 14.31 -9.09
C GLY A 67 15.27 15.17 -7.83
N LEU A 68 14.26 15.07 -6.95
CA LEU A 68 14.16 15.88 -5.73
C LEU A 68 14.61 15.14 -4.47
N GLY A 69 14.74 13.81 -4.53
CA GLY A 69 15.18 12.97 -3.43
C GLY A 69 16.71 12.82 -3.35
N HIS A 70 17.17 12.04 -2.37
CA HIS A 70 18.58 11.70 -2.20
C HIS A 70 19.15 11.10 -3.49
N ASN A 71 20.30 11.59 -3.94
CA ASN A 71 20.97 11.20 -5.20
C ASN A 71 20.09 11.31 -6.46
N GLY A 72 19.11 12.23 -6.47
CA GLY A 72 18.19 12.40 -7.60
C GLY A 72 17.07 11.37 -7.67
N GLY A 73 16.88 10.56 -6.62
CA GLY A 73 15.77 9.60 -6.54
C GLY A 73 14.40 10.26 -6.31
N SER A 74 13.36 9.43 -6.20
CA SER A 74 12.01 9.84 -5.82
C SER A 74 11.92 10.26 -4.34
N THR A 75 11.02 11.21 -4.05
CA THR A 75 10.72 11.65 -2.68
C THR A 75 9.56 10.89 -2.05
N SER A 76 8.63 10.40 -2.85
CA SER A 76 7.49 9.57 -2.42
C SER A 76 7.17 8.52 -3.48
N ARG A 77 6.38 7.53 -3.08
CA ARG A 77 5.98 6.41 -3.92
C ARG A 77 4.51 6.14 -3.70
N GLU A 78 3.79 6.00 -4.79
CA GLU A 78 2.34 5.86 -4.74
C GLU A 78 1.95 4.54 -5.38
N MET A 79 1.04 3.85 -4.72
CA MET A 79 0.31 2.75 -5.32
C MET A 79 -1.04 3.32 -5.79
N ILE A 80 -1.22 3.37 -7.11
CA ILE A 80 -2.32 4.09 -7.76
C ILE A 80 -3.23 3.07 -8.45
N TYR A 81 -4.51 3.10 -8.14
CA TYR A 81 -5.51 2.20 -8.70
C TYR A 81 -6.41 2.91 -9.72
N TYR A 82 -6.60 2.26 -10.86
CA TYR A 82 -7.53 2.65 -11.91
C TYR A 82 -8.50 1.49 -12.17
N ASP A 83 -9.80 1.78 -12.23
CA ASP A 83 -10.86 0.84 -12.62
C ASP A 83 -11.01 0.71 -14.15
N GLY A 84 -10.07 1.29 -14.90
CA GLY A 84 -10.02 1.28 -16.36
C GLY A 84 -8.65 1.72 -16.87
N ASN A 85 -8.63 2.37 -18.04
CA ASN A 85 -7.38 2.83 -18.65
C ASN A 85 -6.65 3.86 -17.78
N VAL A 86 -5.31 3.80 -17.79
CA VAL A 86 -4.45 4.77 -17.13
C VAL A 86 -4.25 6.00 -18.02
N TRP A 87 -3.91 5.78 -19.30
CA TRP A 87 -3.68 6.85 -20.27
C TRP A 87 -4.90 7.06 -21.17
N THR A 88 -5.13 8.32 -21.55
CA THR A 88 -6.22 8.70 -22.46
C THR A 88 -5.93 8.34 -23.91
N GLY A 89 -4.64 8.25 -24.27
CA GLY A 89 -4.17 8.13 -25.64
C GLY A 89 -3.90 9.47 -26.34
N ASN A 90 -4.08 10.59 -25.64
CA ASN A 90 -3.71 11.92 -26.11
C ASN A 90 -2.36 12.32 -25.51
N GLY A 91 -1.26 11.84 -26.13
CA GLY A 91 0.08 12.09 -25.62
C GLY A 91 0.32 11.45 -24.24
N LEU A 92 0.74 12.25 -23.25
CA LEU A 92 1.03 11.79 -21.88
C LEU A 92 -0.18 11.90 -20.93
N ASP A 93 -1.33 12.36 -21.41
CA ASP A 93 -2.49 12.63 -20.57
C ASP A 93 -3.06 11.33 -19.97
N THR A 94 -3.37 11.39 -18.67
CA THR A 94 -3.91 10.28 -17.89
C THR A 94 -5.31 10.55 -17.39
N TYR A 95 -6.06 9.47 -17.15
CA TYR A 95 -7.32 9.57 -16.42
C TYR A 95 -7.07 9.84 -14.93
N ARG A 96 -8.09 10.30 -14.22
CA ARG A 96 -7.98 10.49 -12.77
C ARG A 96 -7.97 9.11 -12.08
N PRO A 97 -7.03 8.85 -11.15
CA PRO A 97 -7.06 7.65 -10.33
C PRO A 97 -8.37 7.49 -9.58
N LYS A 98 -8.79 6.24 -9.43
CA LYS A 98 -9.93 5.89 -8.56
C LYS A 98 -9.50 5.92 -7.10
N MET A 99 -8.31 5.39 -6.82
CA MET A 99 -7.70 5.37 -5.48
C MET A 99 -6.19 5.53 -5.57
N MET A 100 -5.58 6.01 -4.50
CA MET A 100 -4.14 6.17 -4.39
C MET A 100 -3.75 6.09 -2.91
N VAL A 101 -2.60 5.48 -2.64
CA VAL A 101 -2.01 5.44 -1.30
C VAL A 101 -0.50 5.59 -1.37
N ASN A 102 0.04 6.35 -0.43
CA ASN A 102 1.48 6.49 -0.26
C ASN A 102 2.06 5.20 0.31
N VAL A 103 3.14 4.72 -0.30
CA VAL A 103 3.93 3.59 0.14
C VAL A 103 5.17 4.13 0.87
N PRO A 104 5.26 3.97 2.20
CA PRO A 104 6.41 4.44 2.95
C PRO A 104 7.72 3.77 2.52
N TRP A 105 8.79 4.55 2.51
CA TRP A 105 10.12 4.01 2.22
C TRP A 105 10.69 3.30 3.46
N THR A 106 11.09 2.05 3.32
CA THR A 106 11.66 1.23 4.42
C THR A 106 13.19 1.09 4.32
N GLY A 107 13.85 1.91 3.50
CA GLY A 107 15.32 1.90 3.34
C GLY A 107 15.83 1.16 2.09
N ALA A 108 14.97 0.45 1.37
CA ALA A 108 15.26 -0.12 0.04
C ALA A 108 14.32 0.49 -1.01
N TYR A 109 14.80 0.65 -2.26
CA TYR A 109 13.96 1.15 -3.37
C TYR A 109 12.72 0.26 -3.47
N PRO A 110 11.52 0.83 -3.28
CA PRO A 110 10.46 0.08 -2.60
C PRO A 110 9.98 -1.12 -3.38
N TRP A 111 9.91 -0.99 -4.70
CA TRP A 111 9.36 -2.05 -5.53
C TRP A 111 10.17 -3.36 -5.46
N GLY A 112 11.46 -3.30 -5.11
CA GLY A 112 12.33 -4.48 -4.94
C GLY A 112 12.50 -4.98 -3.50
N GLN A 113 11.64 -4.58 -2.55
CA GLN A 113 11.77 -4.97 -1.14
C GLN A 113 11.64 -6.49 -0.93
N LYS A 114 12.47 -7.05 -0.04
CA LYS A 114 12.38 -8.46 0.35
C LYS A 114 11.04 -8.70 1.05
N GLY A 115 10.26 -9.67 0.54
CA GLY A 115 8.91 -9.94 1.03
C GLY A 115 7.82 -9.16 0.32
N GLY A 116 8.17 -8.32 -0.68
CA GLY A 116 7.21 -7.53 -1.43
C GLY A 116 6.77 -6.26 -0.70
N VAL A 117 5.98 -5.45 -1.40
CA VAL A 117 5.39 -4.22 -0.90
C VAL A 117 3.91 -4.45 -0.74
N SER A 118 3.37 -4.15 0.44
CA SER A 118 1.92 -4.19 0.68
C SER A 118 1.39 -2.82 1.07
N ALA A 119 0.23 -2.45 0.55
CA ALA A 119 -0.47 -1.22 0.91
C ALA A 119 -1.97 -1.45 1.01
N THR A 120 -2.62 -0.73 1.93
CA THR A 120 -4.09 -0.72 2.09
C THR A 120 -4.65 0.52 1.39
N MET A 121 -5.51 0.30 0.41
CA MET A 121 -6.23 1.35 -0.32
C MET A 121 -7.28 2.03 0.57
N PRO A 122 -7.74 3.25 0.22
CA PRO A 122 -8.77 3.97 0.98
C PRO A 122 -10.09 3.21 1.20
N ASN A 123 -10.43 2.25 0.34
CA ASN A 123 -11.62 1.41 0.47
C ASN A 123 -11.40 0.15 1.34
N GLY A 124 -10.19 -0.06 1.89
CA GLY A 124 -9.82 -1.21 2.69
C GLY A 124 -9.20 -2.38 1.91
N ASP A 125 -9.16 -2.30 0.57
CA ASP A 125 -8.50 -3.31 -0.26
C ASP A 125 -7.00 -3.34 0.01
N VAL A 126 -6.42 -4.52 0.01
CA VAL A 126 -4.98 -4.69 0.23
C VAL A 126 -4.37 -5.30 -1.02
N PHE A 127 -3.38 -4.61 -1.55
CA PHE A 127 -2.55 -5.10 -2.63
C PHE A 127 -1.16 -5.41 -2.10
N THR A 128 -0.65 -6.57 -2.49
CA THR A 128 0.73 -6.99 -2.24
C THR A 128 1.43 -7.18 -3.58
N VAL A 129 2.62 -6.63 -3.74
CA VAL A 129 3.36 -6.63 -4.99
C VAL A 129 4.77 -7.14 -4.79
N HIS A 130 5.21 -8.02 -5.69
CA HIS A 130 6.57 -8.53 -5.73
C HIS A 130 7.18 -8.21 -7.08
N ILE A 131 8.20 -7.36 -7.11
CA ILE A 131 8.91 -6.98 -8.34
C ILE A 131 10.36 -7.45 -8.27
N ASN A 132 10.86 -7.95 -9.40
CA ASN A 132 12.28 -8.09 -9.68
C ASN A 132 12.78 -6.82 -10.39
N PRO A 133 13.51 -5.92 -9.69
CA PRO A 133 13.93 -4.64 -10.25
C PRO A 133 15.02 -4.77 -11.33
N ASN A 134 15.56 -5.97 -11.56
CA ASN A 134 16.60 -6.21 -12.58
C ASN A 134 16.02 -6.39 -13.99
N ILE A 135 14.69 -6.43 -14.13
CA ILE A 135 14.02 -6.59 -15.42
C ILE A 135 13.93 -5.21 -16.12
N LYS A 136 14.43 -5.13 -17.35
CA LYS A 136 14.39 -3.92 -18.18
C LYS A 136 13.05 -3.75 -18.90
N ASP A 137 12.76 -2.51 -19.29
CA ASP A 137 11.56 -2.17 -20.07
C ASP A 137 11.58 -2.77 -21.49
N PRO A 138 10.42 -3.15 -22.06
CA PRO A 138 9.15 -3.45 -21.40
C PRO A 138 9.07 -4.94 -21.02
N GLY A 139 9.61 -5.31 -19.85
CA GLY A 139 9.66 -6.69 -19.38
C GLY A 139 8.63 -7.01 -18.30
N ALA A 140 8.18 -8.28 -18.25
CA ALA A 140 7.39 -8.81 -17.13
C ALA A 140 8.28 -8.84 -15.88
N ALA A 141 8.02 -7.91 -14.96
CA ALA A 141 8.89 -7.63 -13.83
C ALA A 141 8.41 -8.27 -12.52
N GLY A 142 7.16 -8.72 -12.45
CA GLY A 142 6.63 -9.31 -11.22
C GLY A 142 5.13 -9.48 -11.23
N ASP A 143 4.55 -9.59 -10.04
CA ASP A 143 3.13 -9.87 -9.85
C ASP A 143 2.58 -9.05 -8.67
N ALA A 144 1.31 -8.68 -8.78
CA ALA A 144 0.54 -8.07 -7.70
C ALA A 144 -0.69 -8.92 -7.38
N TRP A 145 -0.99 -9.07 -6.10
CA TRP A 145 -2.12 -9.83 -5.59
C TRP A 145 -3.06 -8.91 -4.84
N HIS A 146 -4.35 -9.05 -5.13
CA HIS A 146 -5.39 -8.54 -4.27
C HIS A 146 -5.65 -9.54 -3.14
N LYS A 147 -5.81 -9.08 -1.89
CA LYS A 147 -5.98 -9.93 -0.71
C LYS A 147 -7.11 -10.96 -0.83
N TYR A 148 -8.15 -10.65 -1.60
CA TYR A 148 -9.30 -11.53 -1.80
C TYR A 148 -9.25 -12.34 -3.10
N GLU A 149 -8.26 -12.13 -3.98
CA GLU A 149 -8.13 -12.80 -5.29
C GLU A 149 -6.70 -13.35 -5.48
N LEU A 150 -6.25 -14.19 -4.55
CA LEU A 150 -4.89 -14.73 -4.57
C LEU A 150 -4.61 -15.67 -5.76
N ASP A 151 -5.64 -16.23 -6.38
CA ASP A 151 -5.57 -17.11 -7.56
C ASP A 151 -5.49 -16.32 -8.89
N LYS A 152 -5.64 -14.99 -8.86
CA LYS A 152 -5.68 -14.13 -10.05
C LYS A 152 -4.71 -12.95 -9.93
N PRO A 153 -3.39 -13.21 -9.95
CA PRO A 153 -2.42 -12.13 -9.88
C PRO A 153 -2.50 -11.21 -11.10
N LEU A 154 -2.32 -9.92 -10.86
CA LEU A 154 -2.04 -8.92 -11.88
C LEU A 154 -0.57 -9.05 -12.30
N LYS A 155 -0.31 -9.30 -13.57
CA LYS A 155 1.06 -9.34 -14.08
C LYS A 155 1.60 -7.92 -14.18
N CYS A 156 2.74 -7.65 -13.54
CA CYS A 156 3.40 -6.35 -13.53
C CYS A 156 4.46 -6.25 -14.63
N TYR A 157 4.39 -5.20 -15.43
CA TYR A 157 5.38 -4.88 -16.44
C TYR A 157 6.13 -3.60 -16.08
N SER A 158 7.45 -3.60 -16.31
CA SER A 158 8.29 -2.41 -16.17
C SER A 158 7.93 -1.40 -17.25
N TYR A 159 7.55 -0.20 -16.84
CA TYR A 159 6.97 0.81 -17.73
C TYR A 159 7.18 2.22 -17.18
N HIS A 160 8.22 2.91 -17.67
CA HIS A 160 8.59 4.24 -17.21
C HIS A 160 7.98 5.35 -18.07
N ARG A 161 6.90 5.97 -17.58
CA ARG A 161 6.26 7.12 -18.24
C ARG A 161 6.06 8.28 -17.30
N ASP A 162 6.43 9.46 -17.79
CA ASP A 162 6.28 10.70 -17.05
C ASP A 162 4.85 11.23 -17.05
N LYS A 163 4.60 12.15 -16.12
CA LYS A 163 3.33 12.88 -15.97
C LYS A 163 2.12 11.99 -15.69
N LEU A 164 2.32 10.89 -14.96
CA LEU A 164 1.25 9.98 -14.56
C LEU A 164 0.18 10.68 -13.71
N TYR A 165 0.62 11.43 -12.69
CA TYR A 165 -0.24 12.15 -11.77
C TYR A 165 0.54 13.29 -11.10
N ARG A 166 -0.13 14.39 -10.74
CA ARG A 166 0.47 15.46 -9.93
C ARG A 166 -0.13 15.45 -8.53
N LEU A 167 0.72 15.25 -7.53
CA LEU A 167 0.33 15.30 -6.13
C LEU A 167 -0.11 16.70 -5.72
N ASP A 168 -0.84 16.79 -4.61
CA ASP A 168 -1.34 18.06 -4.06
C ASP A 168 -0.20 19.02 -3.66
N ASP A 169 0.97 18.46 -3.31
CA ASP A 169 2.19 19.21 -3.03
C ASP A 169 2.94 19.67 -4.30
N GLY A 170 2.36 19.45 -5.47
CA GLY A 170 2.86 19.88 -6.77
C GLY A 170 3.86 18.93 -7.43
N LYS A 171 4.28 17.84 -6.76
CA LYS A 171 5.25 16.89 -7.33
C LYS A 171 4.61 16.04 -8.41
N TRP A 172 5.34 15.85 -9.51
CA TRP A 172 4.95 14.92 -10.57
C TRP A 172 5.36 13.49 -10.23
N CYS A 173 4.49 12.56 -10.58
CA CYS A 173 4.72 11.13 -10.54
C CYS A 173 4.98 10.59 -11.94
N SER A 174 5.90 9.63 -12.02
CA SER A 174 6.14 8.80 -13.20
C SER A 174 5.80 7.35 -12.86
N SER A 175 5.24 6.59 -13.81
CA SER A 175 5.04 5.16 -13.61
C SER A 175 6.38 4.45 -13.53
N ALA A 176 6.49 3.42 -12.69
CA ALA A 176 7.60 2.48 -12.66
C ALA A 176 7.12 1.10 -13.15
N TYR A 177 5.96 0.66 -12.66
CA TYR A 177 5.35 -0.61 -13.07
C TYR A 177 3.85 -0.46 -13.26
N VAL A 178 3.30 -1.19 -14.23
CA VAL A 178 1.85 -1.32 -14.42
C VAL A 178 1.48 -2.78 -14.30
N CYS A 179 0.62 -3.11 -13.33
CA CYS A 179 0.09 -4.43 -13.09
C CYS A 179 -1.36 -4.54 -13.56
N ASN A 180 -1.66 -5.53 -14.40
CA ASN A 180 -3.02 -5.76 -14.90
C ASN A 180 -3.25 -7.23 -15.32
N HIS A 181 -4.50 -7.55 -15.64
CA HIS A 181 -4.93 -8.87 -16.11
C HIS A 181 -4.58 -9.17 -17.58
N ARG A 182 -3.92 -8.26 -18.32
CA ARG A 182 -3.72 -8.41 -19.77
C ARG A 182 -2.64 -9.44 -20.12
N GLY A 183 -1.73 -9.76 -19.18
CA GLY A 183 -0.61 -10.66 -19.42
C GLY A 183 0.37 -10.18 -20.49
N LYS A 184 0.39 -8.87 -20.76
CA LYS A 184 1.31 -8.20 -21.69
C LYS A 184 1.53 -6.75 -21.25
N PRO A 185 2.60 -6.07 -21.72
CA PRO A 185 2.83 -4.67 -21.42
C PRO A 185 1.58 -3.84 -21.71
N TYR A 186 1.31 -2.85 -20.85
CA TYR A 186 0.22 -1.92 -21.08
C TYR A 186 0.51 -1.11 -22.34
N VAL A 187 -0.46 -1.02 -23.24
CA VAL A 187 -0.42 -0.19 -24.44
C VAL A 187 -1.44 0.91 -24.25
N ALA A 188 -1.01 2.18 -24.33
CA ALA A 188 -1.94 3.30 -24.25
C ALA A 188 -2.92 3.26 -25.43
N PRO A 189 -4.15 3.77 -25.24
CA PRO A 189 -5.05 3.97 -26.37
C PRO A 189 -4.33 4.78 -27.47
N ASN A 190 -4.47 4.39 -28.74
CA ASN A 190 -3.86 5.05 -29.91
C ASN A 190 -2.33 5.00 -30.05
N GLU A 191 -1.63 4.26 -29.20
CA GLU A 191 -0.16 4.14 -29.21
C GLU A 191 0.44 3.35 -30.39
N GLY A 192 -0.39 3.05 -31.40
CA GLY A 192 0.00 2.46 -32.68
C GLY A 192 -0.61 3.19 -33.88
N LYS A 193 -1.07 4.44 -33.71
CA LYS A 193 -1.65 5.27 -34.79
C LYS A 193 -0.75 6.45 -35.21
N CYS A 194 0.44 6.58 -34.62
CA CYS A 194 1.34 7.70 -34.93
C CYS A 194 2.19 7.51 -36.19
N ASP A 195 2.01 6.43 -36.96
CA ASP A 195 2.75 6.20 -38.23
C ASP A 195 1.96 6.60 -39.48
N ALA A 196 0.97 7.48 -39.37
CA ALA A 196 0.18 7.93 -40.52
C ALA A 196 -0.16 9.42 -40.46
N LEU A 197 0.86 10.29 -40.40
CA LEU A 197 0.80 11.67 -40.91
C LEU A 197 2.16 12.08 -41.47
#